data_AF-A0A953BEC5-F1
#
_entry.id   AF-A0A953BEC5-F1
#
_cell.length_a   1.000
_cell.length_b   1.000
_cell.length_c   1.000
_cell.angle_alpha   90.00
_cell.angle_beta   90.00
_cell.angle_gamma   90.00
#
_symmetry.space_group_name_H-M   'P 1'
#
loop_
_entity.id
_entity.type
_entity.pdbx_description
1 polymer ?
#
loop_
_entity_poly.entity_id
_entity_poly.type
_entity_poly.pdbx_seq_one_letter_code
_entity_poly.pdbx_strand_id
1 'polypeptide(L)'
;MARPYRLASITTSDELRPSLVSRFYSVSDANTFDLYLTDLPPAALRPGASLAGVSGHLVRIHVFVVPRAGRTPIDTDAFNAAVTHVIVSSGQIGVYAGGGFVIPENSIGASELRARLAGGTVRFEAGTSGFTDRLGASTVSGMLRTTRNPSMAETAKARLDELARQARGSGAIGN
;
A
#
# COMPACT_ATOMS: atom_id res chain seq x y z
N MET A 1 -14.86 16.95 -3.68
CA MET A 1 -13.80 16.82 -2.66
C MET A 1 -13.08 15.49 -2.86
N ALA A 2 -11.76 15.48 -3.07
CA ALA A 2 -10.99 14.24 -3.19
C ALA A 2 -10.85 13.57 -1.82
N ARG A 3 -11.17 12.28 -1.71
CA ARG A 3 -11.05 11.54 -0.45
C ARG A 3 -9.62 11.04 -0.24
N PRO A 4 -8.97 11.33 0.90
CA PRO A 4 -7.65 10.81 1.19
C PRO A 4 -7.68 9.28 1.35
N TYR A 5 -6.50 8.66 1.28
CA TYR A 5 -6.32 7.24 1.57
C TYR A 5 -6.77 6.93 3.00
N ARG A 6 -7.58 5.88 3.16
CA ARG A 6 -8.05 5.41 4.46
C ARG A 6 -8.23 3.89 4.49
N LEU A 7 -8.04 3.32 5.67
CA LEU A 7 -8.53 1.99 6.04
C LEU A 7 -9.66 2.17 7.04
N ALA A 8 -10.78 1.47 6.85
CA ALA A 8 -11.87 1.43 7.82
C ALA A 8 -12.20 -0.03 8.13
N SER A 9 -12.17 -0.40 9.42
CA SER A 9 -12.50 -1.75 9.86
C SER A 9 -13.92 -2.11 9.43
N ILE A 10 -14.13 -3.38 9.06
CA ILE A 10 -15.47 -3.91 8.78
C ILE A 10 -16.11 -4.52 10.03
N THR A 11 -15.31 -4.80 11.06
CA THR A 11 -15.76 -5.46 12.29
C THR A 11 -15.81 -4.49 13.46
N THR A 12 -14.94 -3.49 13.48
CA THR A 12 -14.92 -2.43 14.51
C THR A 12 -15.30 -1.08 13.91
N SER A 13 -15.43 -0.06 14.76
CA SER A 13 -15.58 1.34 14.32
C SER A 13 -14.24 2.05 14.10
N ASP A 14 -13.12 1.31 14.12
CA ASP A 14 -11.80 1.89 13.98
C ASP A 14 -11.51 2.31 12.53
N GLU A 15 -10.86 3.46 12.40
CA GLU A 15 -10.43 4.01 11.12
C GLU A 15 -8.97 4.47 11.20
N LEU A 16 -8.20 4.20 10.15
CA LEU A 16 -6.83 4.67 9.99
C LEU A 16 -6.73 5.59 8.78
N ARG A 17 -6.30 6.83 9.03
CA ARG A 17 -6.08 7.88 8.01
C ARG A 17 -4.62 8.35 8.06
N PRO A 18 -3.68 7.61 7.44
CA PRO A 18 -2.27 7.97 7.48
C PRO A 18 -2.00 9.22 6.64
N SER A 19 -1.04 10.03 7.07
CA SER A 19 -0.66 11.26 6.38
C SER A 19 0.43 10.99 5.35
N LEU A 20 0.13 10.16 4.34
CA LEU A 20 1.07 9.68 3.33
C LEU A 20 1.59 10.83 2.45
N VAL A 21 2.61 11.55 2.90
CA VAL A 21 3.13 12.77 2.24
C VAL A 21 4.07 12.46 1.07
N SER A 22 4.82 11.36 1.15
CA SER A 22 5.77 10.93 0.12
C SER A 22 5.10 9.92 -0.80
N ARG A 23 5.07 10.22 -2.10
CA ARG A 23 4.24 9.50 -3.08
C ARG A 23 4.97 9.35 -4.40
N PHE A 24 5.30 8.11 -4.76
CA PHE A 24 6.10 7.78 -5.92
C PHE A 24 5.44 6.69 -6.73
N TYR A 25 5.73 6.61 -8.02
CA TYR A 25 5.36 5.44 -8.81
C TYR A 25 6.43 5.08 -9.83
N SER A 26 6.43 3.81 -10.22
CA SER A 26 7.20 3.23 -11.33
C SER A 26 6.26 2.52 -12.28
N VAL A 27 6.68 2.40 -13.53
CA VAL A 27 5.93 1.72 -14.60
C VAL A 27 6.79 0.56 -15.07
N SER A 28 6.23 -0.64 -15.07
CA SER A 28 6.89 -1.85 -15.56
C SER A 28 6.62 -2.03 -17.06
N ASP A 29 5.36 -1.86 -17.46
CA ASP A 29 4.93 -1.93 -18.86
C ASP A 29 3.69 -1.04 -19.09
N ALA A 30 3.07 -1.15 -20.27
CA ALA A 30 1.93 -0.32 -20.67
C ALA A 30 0.69 -0.47 -19.77
N ASN A 31 0.55 -1.57 -19.04
CA ASN A 31 -0.60 -1.89 -18.19
C ASN A 31 -0.22 -2.20 -16.73
N THR A 32 1.06 -2.36 -16.43
CA THR A 32 1.58 -2.73 -15.11
C THR A 32 2.38 -1.59 -14.49
N PHE A 33 2.00 -1.17 -13.29
CA PHE A 33 2.70 -0.13 -12.55
C PHE A 33 2.50 -0.28 -11.04
N ASP A 34 3.44 0.28 -10.28
CA ASP A 34 3.43 0.26 -8.82
C ASP A 34 3.34 1.66 -8.27
N LEU A 35 2.40 1.89 -7.35
CA LEU A 35 2.34 3.10 -6.55
C LEU A 35 2.89 2.83 -5.15
N TYR A 36 3.71 3.74 -4.66
CA TYR A 36 4.25 3.74 -3.30
C TYR A 36 3.83 5.02 -2.58
N LEU A 37 3.22 4.86 -1.40
CA LEU A 37 2.78 5.98 -0.56
C LEU A 37 3.31 5.78 0.85
N THR A 38 3.90 6.82 1.46
CA THR A 38 4.51 6.70 2.77
C THR A 38 4.57 8.02 3.52
N ASP A 39 4.54 7.92 4.84
CA ASP A 39 4.90 8.98 5.78
C ASP A 39 6.05 8.57 6.70
N LEU A 40 6.74 7.47 6.38
CA LEU A 40 8.00 7.13 7.02
C LEU A 40 9.05 8.19 6.67
N PRO A 41 9.92 8.55 7.63
CA PRO A 41 11.02 9.46 7.36
C PRO A 41 11.96 8.83 6.31
N PRO A 42 12.57 9.65 5.42
CA PRO A 42 13.44 9.12 4.35
C PRO A 42 14.56 8.20 4.84
N ALA A 43 15.09 8.43 6.04
CA ALA A 43 16.10 7.57 6.66
C ALA A 43 15.58 6.14 6.94
N ALA A 44 14.30 5.99 7.30
CA ALA A 44 13.66 4.70 7.58
C ALA A 44 13.24 3.93 6.32
N LEU A 45 13.24 4.59 5.15
CA LEU A 45 13.00 3.95 3.85
C LEU A 45 14.23 3.20 3.32
N ARG A 46 15.42 3.44 3.88
CA ARG A 46 16.62 2.73 3.47
C ARG A 46 16.53 1.26 3.90
N PRO A 47 16.78 0.29 3.00
CA PRO A 47 16.85 -1.12 3.38
C PRO A 47 17.85 -1.35 4.52
N GLY A 48 17.50 -2.20 5.48
CA GLY A 48 18.30 -2.47 6.68
C GLY A 48 18.34 -1.35 7.73
N ALA A 49 17.68 -0.21 7.52
CA ALA A 49 17.63 0.84 8.54
C ALA A 49 16.91 0.36 9.81
N SER A 50 17.39 0.79 10.97
CA SER A 50 16.70 0.53 12.25
C SER A 50 15.32 1.20 12.27
N LEU A 51 14.34 0.50 12.84
CA LEU A 51 13.01 1.03 13.10
C LEU A 51 12.80 1.43 14.57
N ALA A 52 13.84 1.37 15.41
CA ALA A 52 13.72 1.71 16.83
C ALA A 52 13.14 3.14 16.99
N GLY A 53 11.98 3.24 17.64
CA GLY A 53 11.27 4.51 17.84
C GLY A 53 10.61 5.11 16.58
N VAL A 54 10.63 4.40 15.45
CA VAL A 54 9.99 4.86 14.20
C VAL A 54 8.52 4.46 14.21
N SER A 55 7.66 5.39 13.80
CA SER A 55 6.25 5.15 13.51
C SER A 55 5.89 5.74 12.15
N GLY A 56 5.00 5.07 11.43
CA GLY A 56 4.50 5.52 10.13
C GLY A 56 4.04 4.35 9.27
N HIS A 57 3.87 4.61 7.99
CA HIS A 57 3.17 3.74 7.06
C HIS A 57 3.91 3.67 5.74
N LEU A 58 3.89 2.50 5.12
CA LEU A 58 4.39 2.28 3.77
C LEU A 58 3.38 1.41 3.02
N VAL A 59 2.83 1.96 1.95
CA VAL A 59 1.80 1.31 1.13
C VAL A 59 2.36 1.06 -0.25
N ARG A 60 2.20 -0.17 -0.74
CA ARG A 60 2.34 -0.55 -2.15
C ARG A 60 0.96 -0.84 -2.73
N ILE A 61 0.71 -0.31 -3.91
CA ILE A 61 -0.43 -0.69 -4.74
C ILE A 61 0.14 -1.15 -6.07
N HIS A 62 0.14 -2.46 -6.29
CA HIS A 62 0.63 -3.08 -7.52
C HIS A 62 -0.55 -3.30 -8.47
N VAL A 63 -0.56 -2.59 -9.60
CA VAL A 63 -1.63 -2.68 -10.60
C VAL A 63 -1.16 -3.58 -11.74
N PHE A 64 -1.93 -4.63 -12.03
CA PHE A 64 -1.55 -5.68 -12.99
C PHE A 64 -2.39 -5.67 -14.29
N VAL A 65 -3.53 -4.97 -14.32
CA VAL A 65 -4.32 -4.73 -15.54
C VAL A 65 -4.97 -3.36 -15.47
N VAL A 66 -4.82 -2.52 -16.49
CA VAL A 66 -5.62 -1.29 -16.62
C VAL A 66 -6.83 -1.53 -17.52
N PRO A 67 -8.07 -1.36 -17.01
CA PRO A 67 -9.29 -1.44 -17.81
C PRO A 67 -9.23 -0.54 -19.04
N ARG A 68 -9.47 -1.10 -20.24
CA ARG A 68 -9.80 -0.29 -21.42
C ARG A 68 -11.31 -0.27 -21.58
N ALA A 69 -11.92 0.91 -21.46
CA ALA A 69 -13.37 1.06 -21.65
C ALA A 69 -13.79 0.59 -23.06
N GLY A 70 -14.85 -0.22 -23.14
CA GLY A 70 -15.56 -0.53 -24.38
C GLY A 70 -15.26 -1.86 -25.10
N ARG A 71 -14.38 -2.74 -24.60
CA ARG A 71 -14.09 -4.04 -25.28
C ARG A 71 -13.98 -5.28 -24.39
N THR A 72 -14.15 -5.12 -23.08
CA THR A 72 -14.16 -6.24 -22.13
C THR A 72 -15.34 -6.01 -21.20
N PRO A 73 -16.26 -6.98 -21.01
CA PRO A 73 -17.09 -6.98 -19.82
C PRO A 73 -16.14 -7.16 -18.64
N ILE A 74 -15.64 -6.06 -18.10
CA ILE A 74 -14.96 -6.08 -16.82
C ILE A 74 -16.09 -6.23 -15.82
N ASP A 75 -16.15 -7.42 -15.26
CA ASP A 75 -16.89 -7.65 -14.04
C ASP A 75 -16.43 -6.58 -13.03
N THR A 76 -17.34 -5.73 -12.57
CA THR A 76 -17.02 -4.62 -11.66
C THR A 76 -16.47 -5.10 -10.33
N ASP A 77 -16.56 -6.42 -10.08
CA ASP A 77 -16.07 -7.11 -8.90
C ASP A 77 -14.65 -7.68 -9.06
N ALA A 78 -14.03 -7.59 -10.25
CA ALA A 78 -12.67 -8.05 -10.49
C ALA A 78 -11.63 -7.05 -9.99
N PHE A 79 -10.81 -7.43 -8.98
CA PHE A 79 -9.66 -6.64 -8.56
C PHE A 79 -8.60 -6.57 -9.66
N ASN A 80 -8.09 -5.37 -9.93
CA ASN A 80 -6.99 -5.14 -10.87
C ASN A 80 -5.71 -4.65 -10.17
N ALA A 81 -5.74 -4.58 -8.84
CA ALA A 81 -4.61 -4.18 -8.03
C ALA A 81 -4.50 -4.99 -6.74
N ALA A 82 -3.26 -5.28 -6.35
CA ALA A 82 -2.92 -5.82 -5.04
C ALA A 82 -2.46 -4.67 -4.12
N VAL A 83 -2.98 -4.64 -2.90
CA VAL A 83 -2.65 -3.62 -1.90
C VAL A 83 -1.86 -4.30 -0.78
N THR A 84 -0.70 -3.73 -0.45
CA THR A 84 0.08 -4.11 0.74
C THR A 84 0.32 -2.84 1.55
N HIS A 85 -0.17 -2.81 2.79
CA HIS A 85 -0.01 -1.69 3.72
C HIS A 85 0.77 -2.17 4.94
N VAL A 86 2.00 -1.70 5.06
CA VAL A 86 2.84 -1.88 6.24
C VAL A 86 2.63 -0.73 7.20
N ILE A 87 2.36 -1.07 8.46
CA ILE A 87 2.32 -0.15 9.60
C ILE A 87 3.56 -0.40 10.44
N VAL A 88 4.32 0.65 10.74
CA VAL A 88 5.36 0.65 11.75
C VAL A 88 4.86 1.46 12.95
N SER A 89 4.90 0.88 14.13
CA SER A 89 4.48 1.52 15.39
C SER A 89 5.56 1.31 16.44
N SER A 90 6.34 2.37 16.71
CA SER A 90 7.48 2.32 17.64
C SER A 90 8.45 1.15 17.35
N GLY A 91 8.68 0.86 16.07
CA GLY A 91 9.52 -0.24 15.60
C GLY A 91 8.84 -1.60 15.43
N GLN A 92 7.62 -1.76 15.91
CA GLN A 92 6.81 -2.96 15.66
C GLN A 92 6.17 -2.87 14.28
N ILE A 93 6.11 -4.00 13.56
CA ILE A 93 5.63 -4.05 12.18
C ILE A 93 4.32 -4.82 12.14
N GLY A 94 3.32 -4.27 11.45
CA GLY A 94 2.12 -4.98 11.05
C GLY A 94 1.90 -4.86 9.54
N VAL A 95 1.41 -5.91 8.92
CA VAL A 95 1.17 -5.99 7.48
C VAL A 95 -0.29 -6.29 7.22
N TYR A 96 -0.91 -5.45 6.41
CA TYR A 96 -2.24 -5.67 5.87
C TYR A 96 -2.12 -5.89 4.37
N ALA A 97 -2.77 -6.92 3.85
CA ALA A 97 -2.73 -7.25 2.43
C ALA A 97 -4.11 -7.60 1.90
N GLY A 98 -4.30 -7.35 0.61
CA GLY A 98 -5.52 -7.66 -0.10
C GLY A 98 -5.51 -7.07 -1.50
N GLY A 99 -6.66 -6.62 -1.98
CA GLY A 99 -6.82 -6.14 -3.34
C GLY A 99 -7.87 -5.05 -3.45
N GLY A 100 -7.96 -4.48 -4.65
CA GLY A 100 -8.96 -3.48 -4.97
C GLY A 100 -8.96 -3.12 -6.45
N PHE A 101 -9.73 -2.08 -6.77
CA PHE A 101 -9.85 -1.57 -8.12
C PHE A 101 -9.21 -0.20 -8.25
N VAL A 102 -8.19 -0.08 -9.09
CA VAL A 102 -7.46 1.15 -9.40
C VAL A 102 -7.84 1.63 -10.79
N ILE A 103 -8.30 2.87 -10.87
CA ILE A 103 -8.65 3.54 -12.12
C ILE A 103 -7.71 4.72 -12.31
N PRO A 104 -6.77 4.67 -13.27
CA PRO A 104 -5.98 5.83 -13.67
C PRO A 104 -6.88 6.92 -14.26
N GLU A 105 -6.64 8.18 -13.88
CA GLU A 105 -7.36 9.35 -14.42
C GLU A 105 -6.57 10.06 -15.53
N ASN A 106 -5.33 9.62 -15.76
CA ASN A 106 -4.47 10.13 -16.83
C ASN A 106 -3.52 9.01 -17.31
N SER A 107 -2.75 9.32 -18.35
CA SER A 107 -1.84 8.36 -18.99
C SER A 107 -0.79 7.84 -18.02
N ILE A 108 -0.63 6.51 -18.02
CA ILE A 108 0.48 5.82 -17.37
C ILE A 108 1.79 6.31 -18.02
N GLY A 109 2.82 6.54 -17.20
CA GLY A 109 4.13 7.00 -17.68
C GLY A 109 4.30 8.53 -17.76
N ALA A 110 3.27 9.32 -17.43
CA ALA A 110 3.38 10.76 -17.23
C ALA A 110 4.44 11.14 -16.15
N SER A 111 4.68 12.42 -15.90
CA SER A 111 5.51 12.84 -14.76
C SER A 111 4.76 12.69 -13.42
N GLU A 112 3.44 12.76 -13.48
CA GLU A 112 2.51 12.57 -12.36
C GLU A 112 1.39 11.63 -12.79
N LEU A 113 1.05 10.69 -11.91
CA LEU A 113 -0.10 9.81 -12.08
C LEU A 113 -1.16 10.17 -11.03
N ARG A 114 -2.39 10.33 -11.51
CA ARG A 114 -3.60 10.39 -10.68
C ARG A 114 -4.38 9.10 -10.87
N ALA A 115 -4.80 8.51 -9.77
CA ALA A 115 -5.59 7.29 -9.80
C ALA A 115 -6.55 7.24 -8.62
N ARG A 116 -7.66 6.53 -8.79
CA ARG A 116 -8.64 6.28 -7.73
C ARG A 116 -8.59 4.81 -7.33
N LEU A 117 -8.38 4.54 -6.04
CA LEU A 117 -8.55 3.22 -5.44
C LEU A 117 -9.95 3.11 -4.85
N ALA A 118 -10.72 2.13 -5.32
CA ALA A 118 -12.09 1.85 -4.90
C ALA A 118 -12.34 0.36 -4.72
N GLY A 119 -13.40 0.03 -3.97
CA GLY A 119 -13.81 -1.36 -3.72
C GLY A 119 -12.73 -2.21 -3.05
N GLY A 120 -11.73 -1.59 -2.43
CA GLY A 120 -10.59 -2.32 -1.90
C GLY A 120 -10.90 -2.95 -0.56
N THR A 121 -10.34 -4.13 -0.33
CA THR A 121 -10.40 -4.85 0.94
C THR A 121 -9.01 -5.35 1.29
N VAL A 122 -8.61 -5.17 2.55
CA VAL A 122 -7.37 -5.68 3.13
C VAL A 122 -7.67 -6.40 4.44
N ARG A 123 -6.80 -7.31 4.84
CA ARG A 123 -6.83 -7.96 6.15
C ARG A 123 -5.44 -8.00 6.74
N PHE A 124 -5.35 -8.09 8.06
CA PHE A 124 -4.10 -8.39 8.73
C PHE A 124 -3.53 -9.72 8.21
N GLU A 125 -2.25 -9.69 7.83
CA GLU A 125 -1.53 -10.84 7.25
C GLU A 125 -0.46 -11.34 8.21
N ALA A 126 0.33 -10.42 8.78
CA ALA A 126 1.45 -10.75 9.67
C ALA A 126 1.85 -9.56 10.53
N GLY A 127 2.51 -9.82 11.65
CA GLY A 127 3.11 -8.79 12.49
C GLY A 127 4.25 -9.32 13.35
N THR A 128 5.16 -8.44 13.74
CA THR A 128 6.20 -8.75 14.72
C THR A 128 5.61 -8.89 16.12
N SER A 129 6.35 -9.53 17.02
CA SER A 129 5.98 -9.57 18.44
C SER A 129 5.69 -8.17 18.99
N GLY A 130 4.60 -8.05 19.74
CA GLY A 130 4.12 -6.80 20.33
C GLY A 130 3.29 -5.91 19.41
N PHE A 131 3.22 -6.18 18.10
CA PHE A 131 2.27 -5.47 17.24
C PHE A 131 0.84 -5.92 17.56
N THR A 132 -0.05 -4.97 17.82
CA THR A 132 -1.47 -5.24 18.08
C THR A 132 -2.30 -4.86 16.85
N ASP A 133 -2.97 -5.84 16.24
CA ASP A 133 -3.98 -5.57 15.21
C ASP A 133 -5.21 -4.91 15.85
N ARG A 134 -5.57 -3.72 15.36
CA ARG A 134 -6.78 -2.97 15.76
C ARG A 134 -7.80 -2.83 14.64
N LEU A 135 -7.42 -3.16 13.40
CA LEU A 135 -8.23 -2.89 12.23
C LEU A 135 -8.92 -4.16 11.74
N GLY A 136 -8.30 -5.33 11.92
CA GLY A 136 -8.80 -6.59 11.40
C GLY A 136 -8.97 -6.55 9.87
N ALA A 137 -10.05 -7.14 9.39
CA ALA A 137 -10.48 -6.94 8.01
C ALA A 137 -10.98 -5.51 7.81
N SER A 138 -10.56 -4.86 6.73
CA SER A 138 -10.80 -3.43 6.49
C SER A 138 -11.08 -3.15 5.03
N THR A 139 -11.93 -2.15 4.79
CA THR A 139 -12.05 -1.53 3.47
C THR A 139 -10.91 -0.54 3.24
N VAL A 140 -10.40 -0.46 2.01
CA VAL A 140 -9.38 0.51 1.60
C VAL A 140 -9.86 1.31 0.39
N SER A 141 -9.67 2.62 0.45
CA SER A 141 -9.98 3.52 -0.68
C SER A 141 -9.23 4.83 -0.56
N GLY A 142 -9.07 5.53 -1.68
CA GLY A 142 -8.42 6.84 -1.69
C GLY A 142 -8.18 7.39 -3.08
N MET A 143 -7.96 8.70 -3.14
CA MET A 143 -7.40 9.39 -4.28
C MET A 143 -5.87 9.37 -4.19
N LEU A 144 -5.22 8.90 -5.24
CA LEU A 144 -3.78 8.73 -5.32
C LEU A 144 -3.23 9.78 -6.29
N ARG A 145 -2.23 10.53 -5.86
CA ARG A 145 -1.44 11.43 -6.70
C ARG A 145 0.02 11.16 -6.42
N THR A 146 0.73 10.62 -7.40
CA THR A 146 2.10 10.14 -7.25
C THR A 146 2.99 10.73 -8.33
N THR A 147 4.23 11.07 -7.97
CA THR A 147 5.23 11.56 -8.93
C THR A 147 6.04 10.39 -9.47
N ARG A 148 6.36 10.39 -10.76
CA ARG A 148 7.16 9.33 -11.37
C ARG A 148 8.59 9.43 -10.83
N ASN A 149 8.99 8.43 -10.07
CA ASN A 149 10.34 8.37 -9.51
C ASN A 149 10.74 6.90 -9.34
N PRO A 150 11.28 6.27 -10.40
CA PRO A 150 11.62 4.84 -10.38
C PRO A 150 12.66 4.49 -9.31
N SER A 151 13.62 5.37 -9.03
CA SER A 151 14.65 5.14 -8.01
C SER A 151 14.07 5.09 -6.59
N MET A 152 13.21 6.05 -6.26
CA MET A 152 12.51 6.04 -4.97
C MET A 152 11.49 4.90 -4.88
N ALA A 153 10.81 4.57 -5.98
CA ALA A 153 9.90 3.44 -6.03
C ALA A 153 10.63 2.11 -5.76
N GLU A 154 11.82 1.90 -6.33
CA GLU A 154 12.65 0.72 -6.07
C GLU A 154 13.12 0.66 -4.60
N THR A 155 13.51 1.80 -4.04
CA THR A 155 13.88 1.89 -2.61
C THR A 155 12.71 1.52 -1.71
N ALA A 156 11.52 2.08 -1.98
CA ALA A 156 10.29 1.78 -1.26
C ALA A 156 9.86 0.32 -1.42
N LYS A 157 10.03 -0.24 -2.63
CA LYS A 157 9.78 -1.66 -2.92
C LYS A 157 10.66 -2.55 -2.05
N ALA A 158 11.97 -2.37 -2.12
CA ALA A 158 12.94 -3.18 -1.39
C ALA A 158 12.66 -3.11 0.12
N ARG A 159 12.35 -1.91 0.62
CA ARG A 159 12.00 -1.72 2.03
C ARG A 159 10.71 -2.40 2.43
N LEU A 160 9.64 -2.26 1.64
CA LEU A 160 8.36 -2.91 1.93
C LEU A 160 8.51 -4.44 1.93
N ASP A 161 9.23 -5.00 0.95
CA ASP A 161 9.47 -6.45 0.86
C ASP A 161 10.30 -6.96 2.05
N GLU A 162 11.27 -6.18 2.53
CA GLU A 162 12.03 -6.47 3.75
C GLU A 162 11.13 -6.48 5.00
N LEU A 163 10.36 -5.41 5.23
CA LEU A 163 9.48 -5.28 6.40
C LEU A 163 8.41 -6.36 6.43
N ALA A 164 7.81 -6.67 5.27
CA ALA A 164 6.82 -7.73 5.16
C ALA A 164 7.43 -9.11 5.47
N ARG A 165 8.68 -9.36 5.04
CA ARG A 165 9.40 -10.59 5.38
C ARG A 165 9.71 -10.69 6.88
N GLN A 166 10.14 -9.59 7.51
CA GLN A 166 10.41 -9.54 8.95
C GLN A 166 9.16 -9.81 9.78
N ALA A 167 8.02 -9.23 9.40
CA ALA A 167 6.73 -9.47 10.04
C ALA A 167 6.31 -10.94 9.95
N ARG A 168 6.45 -11.58 8.77
CA ARG A 168 6.12 -13.00 8.57
C ARG A 168 7.09 -13.94 9.28
N GLY A 169 8.39 -13.64 9.27
CA GLY A 169 9.42 -14.47 9.90
C GLY A 169 9.36 -14.46 11.43
N SER A 170 8.88 -13.36 12.02
CA SER A 170 8.74 -13.23 13.48
C SER A 170 7.56 -14.01 14.05
N GLY A 171 6.61 -14.43 13.22
CA GLY A 171 5.46 -15.26 13.60
C GLY A 171 5.74 -16.77 13.66
N ALA A 172 6.96 -17.22 13.33
CA ALA A 172 7.31 -18.65 13.23
C ALA A 172 7.90 -19.27 14.52
N ILE A 173 7.81 -18.60 15.66
CA ILE A 173 8.26 -19.13 16.97
C ILE A 173 7.12 -18.97 17.96
N GLY A 174 6.25 -19.98 18.01
CA GLY A 174 5.06 -19.96 18.86
C GLY A 174 4.17 -21.19 18.71
N ASN A 175 4.74 -22.39 18.87
CA ASN A 175 4.12 -23.50 19.59
C ASN A 175 5.18 -24.52 20.01
#